data_AF-A0A511V5K1-F1
#
_entry.id   AF-A0A511V5K1-F1
#
_cell.length_a   1.000
_cell.length_b   1.000
_cell.length_c   1.000
_cell.angle_alpha   90.00
_cell.angle_beta   90.00
_cell.angle_gamma   90.00
#
_symmetry.space_group_name_H-M   'P 1'
#
loop_
_entity.id
_entity.type
_entity.pdbx_description
1 polymer ?
#
loop_
_entity_poly.entity_id
_entity_poly.type
_entity_poly.pdbx_seq_one_letter_code
_entity_poly.pdbx_strand_id
1 'polypeptide(L)' 'MVQQHVGRQYHLTREKKPFTVEEMDRLFFACRYEGSNEGFVIEKDAFHRQVQRGRIVISPFESALAM' A
#
# COMPACT_ATOMS: atom_id res chain seq x y z
N MET A 1 17.28 0.34 -1.37
CA MET A 1 16.36 0.54 -0.22
C MET A 1 14.90 0.35 -0.65
N VAL A 2 14.47 -0.88 -0.95
CA VAL A 2 13.12 -1.17 -1.54
C VAL A 2 12.14 -1.76 -0.52
N GLN A 3 12.59 -2.05 0.71
CA GLN A 3 11.76 -2.65 1.78
C GLN A 3 10.86 -1.64 2.53
N GLN A 4 10.83 -0.36 2.16
CA GLN A 4 10.15 0.67 2.96
C GLN A 4 8.61 0.69 2.85
N HIS A 5 8.00 -0.10 1.97
CA HIS A 5 6.55 -0.07 1.74
C HIS A 5 5.80 -1.27 2.35
N VAL A 6 6.48 -2.39 2.56
CA VAL A 6 5.86 -3.63 3.04
C VAL A 6 5.38 -3.44 4.49
N GLY A 7 4.19 -3.92 4.78
CA GLY A 7 3.53 -3.80 6.10
C GLY A 7 2.94 -2.42 6.38
N ARG A 8 3.05 -1.45 5.44
CA ARG A 8 2.41 -0.15 5.57
C ARG A 8 1.05 -0.12 4.89
N GLN A 9 0.18 0.72 5.45
CA GLN A 9 -1.16 0.97 4.94
C GLN A 9 -1.17 2.18 4.01
N TYR A 10 -1.83 2.02 2.88
CA TYR A 10 -1.98 3.02 1.85
C TYR A 10 -3.45 3.13 1.45
N HIS A 11 -3.81 4.21 0.77
CA HIS A 11 -5.06 4.27 0.03
C HIS A 11 -4.83 4.93 -1.32
N LEU A 12 -5.71 4.64 -2.28
CA LEU A 12 -5.72 5.32 -3.57
C LEU A 12 -6.44 6.66 -3.37
N THR A 13 -5.95 7.74 -3.97
CA THR A 13 -6.64 9.03 -3.83
C THR A 13 -8.06 9.05 -4.42
N ARG A 14 -8.35 8.14 -5.37
CA ARG A 14 -9.69 7.95 -5.94
C ARG A 14 -10.57 6.99 -5.14
N GLU A 15 -9.98 6.05 -4.41
CA GLU A 15 -10.70 5.07 -3.59
C GLU A 15 -10.30 5.24 -2.13
N LYS A 16 -11.22 5.70 -1.28
CA LYS A 16 -10.98 5.89 0.15
C LYS A 16 -10.78 4.57 0.94
N LYS A 17 -10.69 3.42 0.27
CA LYS A 17 -10.53 2.12 0.93
C LYS A 17 -9.03 1.88 1.20
N PRO A 18 -8.63 1.70 2.46
CA PRO A 18 -7.25 1.40 2.78
C PRO A 18 -6.85 -0.02 2.36
N PHE A 19 -5.59 -0.19 2.02
CA PHE A 19 -4.97 -1.47 1.69
C PHE A 19 -3.57 -1.58 2.29
N THR A 20 -3.18 -2.80 2.63
CA THR A 20 -1.85 -3.13 3.13
C THR A 20 -0.99 -3.66 2.00
N VAL A 21 0.27 -3.25 1.98
CA VAL A 21 1.25 -3.71 0.99
C VAL A 21 2.03 -4.90 1.56
N GLU A 22 1.99 -6.01 0.86
CA GLU A 22 2.73 -7.23 1.16
C GLU A 22 3.79 -7.49 0.07
N GLU A 23 4.90 -8.10 0.43
CA GLU A 23 5.88 -8.55 -0.55
C GLU A 23 5.38 -9.85 -1.20
N MET A 24 5.26 -9.84 -2.53
CA MET A 24 4.86 -11.02 -3.29
C MET A 24 6.07 -11.68 -3.94
N ASP A 25 6.87 -10.89 -4.68
CA ASP A 25 8.08 -11.36 -5.34
C ASP A 25 9.12 -10.21 -5.43
N ARG A 26 10.25 -10.44 -6.10
CA ARG A 26 11.30 -9.45 -6.29
C ARG A 26 10.80 -8.20 -7.03
N LEU A 27 9.88 -8.35 -7.98
CA LEU A 27 9.39 -7.26 -8.84
C LEU A 27 8.00 -6.73 -8.48
N PHE A 28 7.24 -7.44 -7.66
CA PHE A 28 5.82 -7.14 -7.41
C PHE A 28 5.49 -6.96 -5.93
N PHE A 29 4.56 -6.06 -5.67
CA PHE A 29 3.83 -5.95 -4.41
C PHE A 29 2.44 -6.55 -4.57
N ALA A 30 1.96 -7.22 -3.52
CA ALA A 30 0.56 -7.56 -3.36
C ALA A 30 -0.10 -6.50 -2.45
N CYS A 31 -1.19 -5.90 -2.91
CA CYS A 31 -1.94 -4.91 -2.15
C CYS A 31 -3.29 -5.52 -1.76
N ARG A 32 -3.52 -5.76 -0.47
CA ARG A 32 -4.78 -6.33 0.04
C ARG A 32 -5.60 -5.27 0.75
N TYR A 33 -6.85 -5.09 0.37
CA TYR A 33 -7.73 -4.14 1.04
C TYR A 33 -8.09 -4.65 2.45
N GLU A 34 -8.17 -3.73 3.41
CA GLU A 34 -8.56 -4.13 4.77
C GLU A 34 -10.01 -4.60 4.82
N GLY A 35 -10.26 -5.65 5.60
CA GLY A 35 -11.59 -6.25 5.77
C GLY A 35 -12.16 -6.91 4.51
N SER A 36 -11.35 -7.12 3.46
CA SER A 36 -11.77 -7.82 2.23
C SER A 36 -10.70 -8.80 1.76
N ASN A 37 -11.15 -9.85 1.07
CA ASN A 37 -10.26 -10.74 0.30
C ASN A 37 -9.88 -10.14 -1.06
N GLU A 38 -10.42 -8.97 -1.39
CA GLU A 38 -10.06 -8.22 -2.58
C GLU A 38 -8.67 -7.60 -2.43
N GLY A 39 -7.94 -7.61 -3.53
CA GLY A 39 -6.63 -6.98 -3.63
C GLY A 39 -6.20 -6.89 -5.08
N PHE A 40 -5.05 -6.26 -5.30
CA PHE A 40 -4.44 -6.15 -6.61
C PHE A 40 -2.93 -6.35 -6.50
N VAL A 41 -2.32 -6.73 -7.62
CA VAL A 41 -0.87 -6.87 -7.74
C VAL A 41 -0.35 -5.71 -8.57
N ILE A 42 0.77 -5.13 -8.15
CA ILE A 42 1.39 -4.00 -8.82
C ILE A 42 2.91 -4.14 -8.80
N GLU A 43 3.56 -3.81 -9.91
CA GLU A 43 5.02 -3.75 -9.97
C GLU A 43 5.56 -2.75 -8.96
N LYS A 44 6.67 -3.07 -8.29
CA LYS A 44 7.30 -2.20 -7.29
C LYS A 44 7.61 -0.82 -7.89
N ASP A 45 8.18 -0.78 -9.10
CA ASP A 45 8.48 0.46 -9.80
C ASP A 45 7.21 1.28 -10.13
N ALA A 46 6.16 0.62 -10.62
CA ALA A 46 4.88 1.27 -10.88
C ALA A 46 4.28 1.82 -9.58
N PHE A 47 4.32 1.06 -8.48
CA PHE A 47 3.87 1.49 -7.17
C PHE A 47 4.60 2.76 -6.71
N HIS A 48 5.93 2.77 -6.76
CA HIS A 48 6.74 3.95 -6.43
C HIS A 48 6.35 5.17 -7.28
N ARG A 49 6.13 4.99 -8.59
CA ARG A 49 5.66 6.07 -9.47
C ARG A 49 4.27 6.58 -9.08
N GLN A 50 3.34 5.71 -8.69
CA GLN A 50 2.01 6.14 -8.25
C GLN A 50 2.08 6.88 -6.90
N VAL A 51 2.97 6.46 -5.98
CA VAL A 51 3.22 7.15 -4.72
C VAL A 51 3.81 8.55 -4.95
N GLN A 52 4.86 8.66 -5.77
CA GLN A 52 5.48 9.95 -6.10
C GLN A 52 4.50 10.90 -6.81
N ARG A 53 3.59 10.36 -7.63
CA ARG A 53 2.54 11.13 -8.30
C ARG A 53 1.36 11.49 -7.39
N GLY A 54 1.37 11.07 -6.11
CA GLY A 54 0.29 11.32 -5.16
C GLY A 54 -1.01 10.59 -5.50
N ARG A 55 -0.95 9.52 -6.29
CA ARG A 55 -2.12 8.68 -6.60
C ARG A 55 -2.32 7.57 -5.57
N ILE A 56 -1.22 7.11 -4.98
CA ILE A 56 -1.20 6.29 -3.78
C ILE A 56 -0.62 7.16 -2.68
N VAL A 57 -1.30 7.23 -1.55
CA VAL A 57 -0.84 7.99 -0.39
C VAL A 57 -0.81 7.10 0.83
N ILE A 58 0.15 7.37 1.72
CA ILE A 58 0.20 6.70 3.02
C ILE A 58 -1.09 7.07 3.74
N SER A 59 -1.89 6.06 4.12
CA SER A 59 -2.96 6.31 5.06
C SER A 59 -2.30 6.80 6.34
N PRO A 60 -2.79 7.89 6.97
CA PRO A 60 -2.34 8.21 8.30
C PRO A 60 -2.52 6.93 9.10
N PHE A 61 -1.38 6.36 9.52
CA PHE A 61 -1.38 5.33 10.51
C PHE A 61 -1.91 6.07 11.73
N GLU A 62 -3.22 6.00 11.98
CA GLU A 62 -3.64 5.94 13.37
C GLU A 62 -2.94 4.69 13.89
N SER A 63 -1.71 4.89 14.37
CA SER A 63 -1.23 4.20 15.55
C SER A 63 -2.29 4.45 16.62
N ALA A 64 -3.43 3.76 16.52
CA ALA A 64 -4.28 3.44 17.64
C ALA A 64 -3.63 2.32 18.45
N LEU A 65 -2.30 2.41 18.62
CA LEU A 65 -1.60 2.00 19.82
C LEU A 65 -1.28 3.28 20.59
N ALA A 66 -2.36 3.96 20.96
CA ALA A 66 -2.39 4.64 22.24
C ALA A 66 -2.49 3.55 23.32
N MET A 67 -1.48 3.54 24.19
CA MET A 67 -1.40 2.87 25.50
C MET A 67 -1.13 1.36 25.52
#